data_AF-A0A6P0W4R9-F1
#
_entry.id   AF-A0A6P0W4R9-F1
#
_cell.length_a   1.000
_cell.length_b   1.000
_cell.length_c   1.000
_cell.angle_alpha   90.00
_cell.angle_beta   90.00
_cell.angle_gamma   90.00
#
_symmetry.space_group_name_H-M   'P 1'
#
loop_
_entity.id
_entity.type
_entity.pdbx_description
1 polymer ?
#
loop_
_entity_poly.entity_id
_entity_poly.type
_entity_poly.pdbx_seq_one_letter_code
_entity_poly.pdbx_strand_id
1 'polypeptide(L)' 'MRYKKILAAIDCSPQAPAVFEQALEVAKQEKASLMLFH' A
#
# COMPACT_ATOMS: atom_id res chain seq x y z
N MET A 1 6.57 13.22 10.82
CA MET A 1 7.31 11.99 10.44
C MET A 1 6.75 11.54 9.10
N ARG A 2 7.60 11.23 8.11
CA ARG A 2 7.15 10.67 6.82
C ARG A 2 7.46 9.19 6.74
N TYR A 3 6.56 8.40 6.18
CA TYR A 3 6.83 6.99 5.91
C TYR A 3 7.87 6.88 4.78
N LYS A 4 8.88 6.02 4.95
CA LYS A 4 9.89 5.76 3.89
C LYS A 4 9.58 4.48 3.12
N LYS A 5 8.93 3.52 3.76
CA LYS A 5 8.56 2.22 3.22
C LYS A 5 7.19 1.83 3.76
N ILE A 6 6.33 1.30 2.90
CA ILE A 6 4.98 0.82 3.21
C ILE A 6 4.90 -0.62 2.71
N LEU A 7 4.40 -1.52 3.54
CA LEU A 7 4.12 -2.92 3.19
C LEU A 7 2.61 -3.12 3.24
N ALA A 8 2.01 -3.57 2.13
CA ALA A 8 0.62 -3.97 2.07
C ALA A 8 0.51 -5.48 1.82
N ALA A 9 -0.10 -6.18 2.77
CA ALA A 9 -0.48 -7.58 2.59
C ALA A 9 -1.81 -7.65 1.82
N ILE A 10 -1.84 -8.41 0.75
CA ILE A 10 -2.91 -8.43 -0.24
C ILE A 10 -3.26 -9.89 -0.52
N ASP A 11 -4.51 -10.29 -0.30
CA ASP A 11 -4.99 -11.64 -0.60
C ASP A 11 -5.89 -11.64 -1.85
N CYS A 12 -6.62 -12.74 -2.08
CA CYS A 12 -7.62 -12.84 -3.15
C CYS A 12 -9.01 -12.33 -2.75
N SER A 13 -9.12 -11.59 -1.65
CA SER A 13 -10.41 -11.07 -1.20
C SER A 13 -10.93 -9.98 -2.14
N PRO A 14 -12.26 -9.78 -2.25
CA PRO A 14 -12.83 -8.67 -3.02
C PRO A 14 -12.35 -7.28 -2.56
N GLN A 15 -11.82 -7.18 -1.34
CA GLN A 15 -11.34 -5.94 -0.74
C GLN A 15 -9.89 -5.61 -1.12
N ALA A 16 -9.11 -6.60 -1.57
CA ALA A 16 -7.71 -6.44 -1.95
C ALA A 16 -7.44 -5.27 -2.91
N PRO A 17 -8.24 -5.04 -3.98
CA PRO A 17 -8.04 -3.89 -4.86
C PRO A 17 -8.19 -2.54 -4.15
N ALA A 18 -9.16 -2.42 -3.24
CA ALA A 18 -9.37 -1.16 -2.51
C ALA A 18 -8.22 -0.87 -1.53
N VAL A 19 -7.71 -1.90 -0.85
CA VAL A 19 -6.55 -1.78 0.04
C VAL A 19 -5.29 -1.41 -0.73
N PHE A 20 -5.09 -1.99 -1.92
CA PHE A 20 -3.99 -1.63 -2.82
C PHE A 20 -4.03 -0.15 -3.19
N GLU A 21 -5.17 0.34 -3.68
CA GLU A 21 -5.32 1.74 -4.11
C GLU A 21 -5.06 2.71 -2.95
N GLN A 22 -5.56 2.39 -1.75
CA GLN A 22 -5.32 3.21 -0.57
C GLN A 22 -3.84 3.21 -0.17
N ALA A 23 -3.17 2.06 -0.17
CA ALA A 23 -1.75 1.97 0.15
C ALA A 23 -0.88 2.74 -0.87
N LEU A 24 -1.27 2.70 -2.14
CA LEU A 24 -0.63 3.45 -3.22
C LEU A 24 -0.78 4.96 -3.04
N GLU A 25 -1.97 5.43 -2.68
CA GLU A 25 -2.22 6.85 -2.44
C GLU A 25 -1.38 7.37 -1.28
N VAL A 26 -1.33 6.63 -0.16
CA VAL A 26 -0.48 6.98 0.98
C VAL A 26 1.00 6.98 0.58
N ALA A 27 1.46 6.00 -0.20
CA ALA A 27 2.85 5.95 -0.66
C ALA A 27 3.23 7.17 -1.52
N LYS A 28 2.32 7.64 -2.39
CA LYS A 28 2.54 8.86 -3.19
C LYS A 28 2.64 10.11 -2.33
N GLN A 29 1.71 10.29 -1.39
CA GLN A 29 1.69 11.45 -0.48
C GLN A 29 2.97 11.52 0.37
N GLU A 30 3.44 10.36 0.80
CA GLU A 30 4.61 10.23 1.67
C GLU A 30 5.94 10.19 0.91
N LYS A 31 5.90 10.03 -0.42
CA LYS A 31 7.06 9.70 -1.27
C LYS A 31 7.79 8.45 -0.76
N ALA A 32 7.01 7.45 -0.35
CA ALA A 32 7.49 6.19 0.22
C ALA A 32 7.55 5.09 -0.87
N SER A 33 8.42 4.09 -0.67
CA SER A 33 8.35 2.86 -1.46
C SER A 33 7.19 1.98 -0.98
N LEU A 34 6.37 1.47 -1.90
CA LEU A 34 5.32 0.49 -1.61
C LEU A 34 5.80 -0.92 -1.97
N MET A 35 5.66 -1.86 -1.05
CA MET A 35 5.90 -3.29 -1.25
C MET A 35 4.58 -4.03 -1.05
N LEU A 36 4.27 -4.94 -1.96
CA LEU A 36 3.11 -5.81 -1.86
C LEU A 36 3.57 -7.21 -1.46
N PHE A 37 2.80 -7.85 -0.58
CA PHE A 37 3.01 -9.24 -0.17
C PHE A 37 1.69 -9.99 -0.31
N HIS A 38 1.72 -11.17 -0.89
CA HIS A 38 0.55 -12.05 -1.02
C HIS A 38 0.53 -13.09 0.08
#